data_AF-A0A521KN17-F1
#
_entry.id   AF-A0A521KN17-F1
#
_cell.length_a   1.000
_cell.length_b   1.000
_cell.length_c   1.000
_cell.angle_alpha   90.00
_cell.angle_beta   90.00
_cell.angle_gamma   90.00
#
_symmetry.space_group_name_H-M   'P 1'
#
loop_
_entity.id
_entity.type
_entity.pdbx_description
1 polymer ?
#
loop_
_entity_poly.entity_id
_entity_poly.type
_entity_poly.pdbx_seq_one_letter_code
_entity_poly.pdbx_strand_id
1 'polypeptide(L)'
;MPIRAVCGAVGLSTSRIYVLIKAGDFPPGDLIGAQSRRWKSTDIAAWLNEQAEKASQREAELSAPLKRKANMAVIRKASLRKEADHAAS
;
A
#
# COMPACT_ATOMS: atom_id res chain seq x y z
N MET A 1 -4.56 20.10 13.45
CA MET A 1 -5.83 19.47 13.04
C MET A 1 -6.55 18.83 14.23
N PRO A 2 -7.85 19.10 14.46
CA PRO A 2 -8.68 18.34 15.43
C PRO A 2 -8.96 16.92 14.96
N ILE A 3 -9.32 16.02 15.89
CA ILE A 3 -9.63 14.61 15.60
C ILE A 3 -10.68 14.42 14.50
N ARG A 4 -11.76 15.23 14.47
CA ARG A 4 -12.78 15.14 13.41
C ARG A 4 -12.22 15.40 12.01
N ALA A 5 -11.30 16.36 11.89
CA ALA A 5 -10.64 16.66 10.61
C ALA A 5 -9.67 15.55 10.22
N VAL A 6 -8.98 14.95 11.20
CA VAL A 6 -8.11 13.79 10.95
C VAL A 6 -8.94 12.61 10.45
N CYS A 7 -10.04 12.24 11.13
CA CYS A 7 -10.93 11.17 10.68
C CYS A 7 -11.43 11.39 9.26
N GLY A 8 -11.82 12.62 8.91
CA GLY A 8 -12.25 12.97 7.56
C GLY A 8 -11.14 12.84 6.53
N ALA A 9 -9.91 13.22 6.87
CA ALA A 9 -8.75 13.14 5.96
C ALA A 9 -8.30 11.70 5.70
N VAL A 10 -8.32 10.84 6.73
CA VAL A 10 -7.77 9.47 6.61
C VAL A 10 -8.84 8.40 6.37
N GLY A 11 -10.13 8.75 6.46
CA GLY A 11 -11.24 7.82 6.26
C GLY A 11 -11.37 6.75 7.37
N LEU A 12 -10.78 6.97 8.54
CA LEU A 12 -10.80 6.03 9.66
C LEU A 12 -11.65 6.55 10.82
N SER A 13 -12.24 5.62 11.57
CA SER A 13 -12.91 5.94 12.83
C SER A 13 -11.91 6.36 13.90
N THR A 14 -12.39 7.16 14.86
CA THR A 14 -11.61 7.59 16.01
C THR A 14 -11.03 6.42 16.80
N SER A 15 -11.82 5.34 17.00
CA SER A 15 -11.35 4.15 17.71
C SER A 15 -10.20 3.47 16.96
N ARG A 16 -10.29 3.37 15.64
CA ARG A 16 -9.22 2.79 14.83
C ARG A 16 -7.94 3.63 14.89
N ILE A 17 -8.07 4.95 14.84
CA ILE A 17 -6.93 5.87 15.00
C ILE A 17 -6.23 5.62 16.33
N TYR A 18 -6.96 5.55 17.45
CA TYR A 18 -6.34 5.30 18.74
C TYR A 18 -5.69 3.91 18.84
N VAL A 19 -6.27 2.89 18.22
CA VAL A 19 -5.63 1.57 18.11
C VAL A 19 -4.32 1.65 17.34
N LEU A 20 -4.28 2.37 16.22
CA LEU A 20 -3.05 2.55 15.44
C LEU A 20 -2.00 3.37 16.19
N ILE A 21 -2.41 4.41 16.93
CA ILE A 21 -1.49 5.16 17.80
C ILE A 21 -0.88 4.24 18.85
N LYS A 22 -1.67 3.36 19.48
CA LYS A 22 -1.17 2.37 20.44
C LYS A 22 -0.23 1.37 19.79
N ALA A 23 -0.46 1.02 18.53
CA ALA A 23 0.41 0.14 17.75
C ALA A 23 1.70 0.82 17.23
N GLY A 24 1.80 2.15 17.32
CA GLY A 24 2.91 2.91 16.72
C GLY A 24 2.76 3.14 15.22
N ASP A 25 1.62 2.77 14.64
CA ASP A 25 1.34 2.83 13.20
C ASP A 25 0.68 4.14 12.74
N PHE A 26 0.44 5.08 13.67
CA PHE A 26 -0.20 6.36 13.37
C PHE A 26 0.41 7.49 14.20
N PRO A 27 0.52 8.72 13.66
CA PRO A 27 1.07 9.85 14.40
C PRO A 27 0.32 10.09 15.72
N PRO A 28 1.01 10.20 16.87
CA PRO A 28 0.35 10.32 18.16
C PRO A 28 -0.36 11.67 18.34
N GLY A 29 0.05 12.72 17.62
CA GLY A 29 -0.43 14.09 17.80
C GLY A 29 0.07 14.73 19.10
N ASP A 30 -0.03 16.05 19.18
CA ASP A 30 0.44 16.85 20.31
C ASP A 30 -0.72 17.23 21.24
N LEU A 31 -0.48 17.22 22.56
CA LEU A 31 -1.41 17.77 23.54
C LEU A 31 -1.23 19.29 23.60
N ILE A 32 -2.25 20.04 23.18
CA ILE A 32 -2.27 21.51 23.22
C ILE A 32 -3.10 22.03 24.41
N GLY A 33 -3.82 21.14 25.08
CA GLY A 33 -4.50 21.41 26.34
C GLY A 33 -4.92 20.12 27.03
N ALA A 34 -5.45 20.22 28.25
CA ALA A 34 -5.78 19.08 29.11
C ALA A 34 -6.61 17.97 28.42
N GLN A 35 -7.47 18.34 27.46
CA GLN A 35 -8.32 17.42 26.70
C GLN A 35 -8.23 17.65 25.18
N SER A 36 -7.25 18.40 24.69
CA SER A 36 -7.15 18.76 23.27
C SER A 36 -5.87 18.21 22.65
N ARG A 37 -6.02 17.16 21.86
CA ARG A 37 -4.97 16.62 21.00
C ARG A 37 -5.10 17.17 19.59
N ARG A 38 -3.99 17.61 19.00
CA ARG A 38 -3.92 18.16 17.65
C ARG A 38 -2.83 17.48 16.85
N TRP A 39 -3.12 17.23 15.59
CA TRP A 39 -2.15 16.68 14.64
C TRP A 39 -1.65 17.76 13.70
N LYS A 40 -0.36 17.76 13.38
CA LYS A 40 0.15 18.61 12.29
C LYS A 40 -0.37 18.04 10.98
N SER A 41 -0.75 18.92 10.06
CA SER A 41 -1.21 18.48 8.73
C SER A 41 -0.12 17.74 7.97
N THR A 42 1.14 18.14 8.16
CA THR A 42 2.32 17.51 7.59
C THR A 42 2.45 16.04 8.01
N ASP A 43 2.22 15.73 9.28
CA ASP A 43 2.37 14.37 9.80
C ASP A 43 1.28 13.45 9.24
N ILE A 44 0.06 13.98 9.11
CA ILE A 44 -1.05 13.24 8.50
C ILE A 44 -0.80 13.01 6.99
N ALA A 45 -0.29 14.01 6.29
CA ALA A 45 0.07 13.88 4.87
C ALA A 45 1.20 12.86 4.65
N ALA A 46 2.25 12.92 5.49
CA ALA A 46 3.35 11.95 5.45
C ALA A 46 2.83 10.52 5.66
N TRP A 47 1.98 10.31 6.68
CA TRP A 47 1.37 9.02 6.94
C TRP A 47 0.53 8.50 5.76
N LEU A 48 -0.26 9.36 5.11
CA LEU A 48 -1.04 8.99 3.92
C LEU A 48 -0.14 8.55 2.76
N ASN A 49 0.96 9.25 2.53
CA ASN A 49 1.94 8.89 1.51
C ASN A 49 2.55 7.51 1.81
N GLU A 50 2.94 7.25 3.06
CA GLU A 50 3.43 5.93 3.48
C GLU A 50 2.40 4.83 3.26
N GLN A 51 1.11 5.09 3.52
CA GLN A 51 0.06 4.10 3.24
C GLN A 51 -0.12 3.85 1.74
N ALA A 52 -0.02 4.88 0.91
CA ALA A 52 -0.08 4.76 -0.54
C ALA A 52 1.10 3.92 -1.07
N GLU A 53 2.32 4.19 -0.60
CA GLU A 53 3.51 3.40 -0.94
C GLU A 53 3.36 1.94 -0.52
N LYS A 54 2.91 1.69 0.72
CA LYS A 54 2.64 0.33 1.21
C LYS A 54 1.60 -0.39 0.35
N ALA A 55 0.57 0.31 -0.12
CA ALA A 55 -0.45 -0.25 -1.00
C ALA A 55 0.13 -0.61 -2.37
N SER A 56 0.91 0.29 -2.99
CA SER A 56 1.59 0.04 -4.26
C SER A 56 2.57 -1.12 -4.17
N GLN A 57 3.32 -1.24 -3.06
CA GLN A 57 4.23 -2.37 -2.83
C GLN A 57 3.47 -3.69 -2.74
N ARG A 58 2.37 -3.75 -1.98
CA ARG A 58 1.53 -4.96 -1.90
C ARG A 58 0.98 -5.35 -3.27
N GLU A 59 0.52 -4.39 -4.07
CA GLU A 59 0.03 -4.64 -5.42
C GLU A 59 1.16 -5.17 -6.34
N ALA A 60 2.36 -4.60 -6.26
CA ALA A 60 3.52 -5.07 -6.99
C ALA A 60 3.90 -6.51 -6.60
N GLU A 61 3.88 -6.83 -5.31
CA GLU A 61 4.14 -8.17 -4.77
C GLU A 61 3.08 -9.18 -5.22
N LEU A 62 1.80 -8.82 -5.19
CA LEU A 62 0.69 -9.66 -5.63
C LEU A 62 0.71 -9.91 -7.15
N SER A 63 1.10 -8.90 -7.94
CA SER A 63 1.11 -8.98 -9.40
C SER A 63 2.38 -9.63 -9.98
N ALA A 64 3.50 -9.64 -9.25
CA ALA A 64 4.76 -10.22 -9.71
C ALA A 64 4.70 -11.74 -10.01
N PRO A 65 4.06 -12.60 -9.20
CA PRO A 65 3.87 -14.01 -9.51
C PRO A 65 3.08 -14.24 -10.79
N LEU A 66 2.06 -13.42 -11.05
CA LEU A 66 1.22 -13.51 -12.25
C LEU A 66 2.03 -13.16 -13.51
N LYS A 67 2.80 -12.06 -13.45
CA LYS A 67 3.70 -11.66 -14.55
C LYS A 67 4.76 -12.72 -14.86
N ARG A 68 5.34 -13.36 -13.82
CA ARG A 68 6.30 -14.46 -14.00
C ARG A 68 5.69 -15.68 -14.69
N LYS A 69 4.49 -16.11 -14.27
CA LYS A 69 3.78 -17.25 -14.90
C LYS A 69 3.42 -16.97 -16.36
N ALA A 70 2.94 -15.77 -16.66
CA ALA A 70 2.62 -15.36 -18.02
C ALA A 70 3.85 -15.40 -18.95
N ASN A 71 4.98 -14.85 -18.51
CA ASN A 71 6.23 -14.89 -19.30
C ASN A 71 6.72 -16.32 -19.55
N MET A 72 6.66 -17.21 -18.55
CA MET A 72 7.03 -18.62 -18.73
C MET A 72 6.17 -19.34 -19.77
N ALA A 73 4.86 -19.07 -19.77
CA ALA A 73 3.95 -19.64 -20.75
C ALA A 73 4.25 -19.14 -22.18
N VAL A 74 4.58 -17.87 -22.34
CA VAL A 74 4.99 -17.28 -23.62
C VAL A 74 6.29 -17.93 -24.12
N ILE A 75 7.31 -18.03 -23.26
CA ILE A 75 8.60 -18.65 -23.60
C ILE A 75 8.38 -20.11 -24.01
N ARG A 76 7.59 -20.87 -23.26
CA ARG A 76 7.28 -22.27 -23.58
C ARG A 76 6.57 -22.40 -24.94
N LYS A 77 5.59 -21.54 -25.23
CA LYS A 77 4.88 -21.53 -26.51
C LYS A 77 5.79 -21.16 -27.70
N ALA A 78 6.74 -20.24 -27.48
CA ALA A 78 7.73 -19.87 -28.49
C ALA A 78 8.75 -20.98 -28.77
N SER A 79 9.19 -21.72 -27.74
CA SER A 79 10.09 -22.88 -27.90
C SER A 79 9.43 -23.99 -28.72
N LEU A 80 8.18 -24.32 -28.40
CA LEU A 80 7.41 -25.36 -29.11
C LEU A 80 7.19 -25.04 -30.59
N ARG A 81 7.08 -23.74 -30.96
CA ARG A 81 7.00 -23.34 -32.37
C ARG A 81 8.33 -23.53 -33.11
N LYS A 82 9.44 -23.12 -32.50
CA LYS A 82 10.78 -23.31 -33.09
C LYS A 82 11.13 -24.78 -33.32
N GLU A 83 10.74 -25.65 -32.39
CA GLU A 83 10.95 -27.10 -32.51
C GLU A 83 10.11 -27.72 -33.64
N ALA A 84 8.87 -27.26 -33.83
CA ALA A 84 8.01 -27.71 -34.93
C ALA A 84 8.53 -27.24 -36.30
N ASP A 85 9.08 -26.04 -36.39
CA ASP A 85 9.64 -25.50 -37.64
C ASP A 85 10.93 -26.24 -38.05
N HIS A 86 11.76 -26.68 -37.08
CA HIS A 86 12.98 -27.47 -37.35
C HIS A 86 12.71 -28.93 -37.72
N ALA A 87 11.63 -29.53 -37.22
CA ALA A 87 11.28 -30.92 -37.53
C ALA A 87 10.61 -31.09 -38.91
N ALA A 88 10.27 -29.99 -39.59
CA ALA A 88 9.58 -29.96 -40.88
C ALA A 88 10.49 -29.60 -42.07
N SER A 89 11.80 -29.43 -41.85
CA SER A 89 12.84 -29.25 -42.89
C SER A 89 13.72 -30.49 -43.00
#